data_AF-A0A6I7YEB6-F1
#
_entry.id   AF-A0A6I7YEB6-F1
#
_cell.length_a   1.000
_cell.length_b   1.000
_cell.length_c   1.000
_cell.angle_alpha   90.00
_cell.angle_beta   90.00
_cell.angle_gamma   90.00
#
_symmetry.space_group_name_H-M   'P 1'
#
loop_
_entity.id
_entity.type
_entity.pdbx_description
1 polymer ?
#
loop_
_entity_poly.entity_id
_entity_poly.type
_entity_poly.pdbx_seq_one_letter_code
_entity_poly.pdbx_strand_id
1 'polypeptide(L)'
;MLIAAGVAAILSAIVVIAAPLVSTATQGLFFGLAITGWVLAGIVAFVFLGLYTLQNTKRQAESFYIEDTRQTLVYRLVMISGFVLVVASAVEIAFYVGKVMGA
;
A
#
# COMPACT_ATOMS: atom_id res chain seq x y z
N MET A 1 13.96 -0.91 -5.84
CA MET A 1 12.50 -0.84 -6.07
C MET A 1 11.70 -1.58 -5.00
N LEU A 2 12.03 -2.84 -4.67
CA LEU A 2 11.32 -3.58 -3.62
C LEU A 2 11.33 -2.90 -2.24
N ILE A 3 12.47 -2.34 -1.81
CA ILE A 3 12.56 -1.58 -0.54
C ILE A 3 11.63 -0.36 -0.57
N ALA A 4 11.59 0.38 -1.68
CA ALA A 4 10.72 1.55 -1.82
C ALA A 4 9.23 1.17 -1.75
N ALA A 5 8.85 0.04 -2.37
CA ALA A 5 7.50 -0.51 -2.22
C ALA A 5 7.18 -0.86 -0.76
N GLY A 6 8.12 -1.51 -0.06
CA GLY A 6 7.97 -1.85 1.36
C GLY A 6 7.82 -0.62 2.25
N VAL A 7 8.63 0.41 2.03
CA VAL A 7 8.53 1.70 2.77
C VAL A 7 7.18 2.36 2.52
N ALA A 8 6.70 2.40 1.27
CA ALA A 8 5.38 2.95 0.95
C ALA A 8 4.25 2.18 1.65
N ALA A 9 4.33 0.85 1.69
CA ALA A 9 3.38 0.01 2.42
C ALA A 9 3.42 0.27 3.94
N ILE A 10 4.62 0.42 4.53
CA ILE A 10 4.77 0.75 5.96
C ILE A 10 4.17 2.12 6.28
N LEU A 11 4.46 3.14 5.47
CA LEU A 11 3.90 4.48 5.65
C LEU A 11 2.37 4.47 5.51
N SER A 12 1.84 3.72 4.55
CA SER A 12 0.40 3.50 4.41
C SER A 12 -0.19 2.85 5.67
N ALA A 13 0.43 1.79 6.19
CA ALA A 13 -0.02 1.14 7.42
C ALA A 13 -0.08 2.11 8.61
N ILE A 14 0.93 2.97 8.75
CA ILE A 14 0.96 3.99 9.81
C ILE A 14 -0.22 4.94 9.68
N VAL A 15 -0.49 5.50 8.50
CA VAL A 15 -1.57 6.49 8.34
C VAL A 15 -2.96 5.87 8.44
N VAL A 16 -3.15 4.64 7.94
CA VAL A 16 -4.41 3.89 8.08
C VAL A 16 -4.68 3.61 9.56
N ILE A 17 -3.69 3.10 10.30
CA ILE A 17 -3.87 2.86 11.74
C ILE A 17 -4.08 4.17 12.50
N ALA A 18 -3.39 5.24 12.12
CA ALA A 18 -3.50 6.54 12.79
C ALA A 18 -4.87 7.20 12.57
N ALA A 19 -5.48 7.06 11.39
CA ALA A 19 -6.74 7.72 11.03
C ALA A 19 -7.84 7.61 12.09
N PRO A 20 -8.25 6.40 12.55
CA PRO A 20 -9.27 6.25 13.58
C PRO A 20 -8.78 6.57 15.01
N LEU A 21 -7.47 6.67 15.24
CA LEU A 21 -6.91 6.97 16.56
C LEU A 21 -6.83 8.47 16.84
N VAL A 22 -6.69 9.30 15.79
CA VAL A 22 -6.46 10.75 15.93
C VAL A 22 -7.62 11.60 15.41
N SER A 23 -8.60 11.00 14.74
CA SER A 23 -9.73 11.72 14.11
C SER A 23 -10.98 10.85 14.02
N THR A 24 -12.14 11.48 13.83
CA THR A 24 -13.42 10.78 13.62
C THR A 24 -13.83 10.80 12.15
N ALA A 25 -14.62 9.80 11.73
CA ALA A 25 -15.13 9.65 10.36
C ALA A 25 -16.14 10.72 9.90
N THR A 26 -16.13 11.90 10.51
CA THR A 26 -16.87 13.11 10.09
C THR A 26 -15.92 14.28 9.85
N GLN A 27 -14.64 14.12 10.15
CA GLN A 27 -13.62 15.17 10.06
C GLN A 27 -12.77 14.99 8.80
N GLY A 28 -12.37 16.11 8.20
CA GLY A 28 -11.54 16.09 7.00
C GLY A 28 -10.16 15.44 7.20
N LEU A 29 -9.60 15.50 8.43
CA LEU A 29 -8.33 14.84 8.76
C LEU A 29 -8.42 13.32 8.58
N PHE A 30 -9.48 12.69 9.08
CA PHE A 30 -9.74 11.26 8.89
C PHE A 30 -9.76 10.89 7.40
N PHE A 31 -10.49 11.65 6.59
CA PHE A 31 -10.55 11.43 5.14
C PHE A 31 -9.19 11.63 4.46
N GLY A 32 -8.45 12.68 4.84
CA GLY A 32 -7.12 12.97 4.31
C GLY A 32 -6.11 11.85 4.60
N LEU A 33 -6.12 11.31 5.81
CA LEU A 33 -5.27 10.17 6.19
C LEU A 33 -5.66 8.90 5.42
N ALA A 34 -6.96 8.60 5.31
CA ALA A 34 -7.43 7.44 4.56
C ALA A 34 -7.07 7.50 3.07
N ILE A 35 -7.25 8.67 2.42
CA ILE A 35 -6.84 8.89 1.02
C ILE A 35 -5.31 8.76 0.88
N THR A 36 -4.54 9.29 1.82
CA THR A 36 -3.08 9.16 1.82
C THR A 36 -2.66 7.70 1.94
N GLY A 37 -3.27 6.94 2.85
CA GLY A 37 -3.06 5.51 2.99
C GLY A 37 -3.36 4.75 1.71
N TRP A 38 -4.49 5.06 1.07
CA TRP A 38 -4.91 4.47 -0.18
C TRP A 38 -3.93 4.75 -1.32
N VAL A 39 -3.48 6.00 -1.49
CA VAL A 39 -2.49 6.37 -2.52
C VAL A 39 -1.16 5.67 -2.29
N LEU A 40 -0.67 5.66 -1.04
CA LEU A 40 0.62 5.06 -0.71
C LEU A 40 0.62 3.53 -0.93
N ALA A 41 -0.41 2.83 -0.48
CA ALA A 41 -0.51 1.38 -0.66
C ALA A 41 -0.93 0.98 -2.08
N GLY A 42 -1.89 1.69 -2.69
CA GLY A 42 -2.52 1.29 -3.95
C GLY A 42 -1.78 1.78 -5.19
N ILE A 43 -1.23 2.98 -5.16
CA ILE A 43 -0.53 3.56 -6.31
C ILE A 43 0.97 3.42 -6.12
N VAL A 44 1.52 4.03 -5.07
CA VAL A 44 2.98 4.15 -4.91
C VAL A 44 3.63 2.78 -4.73
N ALA A 45 3.13 1.96 -3.79
CA ALA A 45 3.71 0.65 -3.53
C ALA A 45 3.60 -0.29 -4.74
N PHE A 46 2.43 -0.36 -5.41
CA PHE A 46 2.25 -1.22 -6.58
C PHE A 46 3.02 -0.75 -7.82
N VAL A 47 3.22 0.55 -8.03
CA VAL A 47 4.12 1.05 -9.08
C VAL A 47 5.54 0.55 -8.82
N PHE A 48 6.06 0.67 -7.59
CA PHE A 48 7.40 0.16 -7.27
C PHE A 48 7.50 -1.37 -7.35
N LEU A 49 6.45 -2.11 -6.98
CA LEU A 49 6.38 -3.56 -7.20
C LEU A 49 6.41 -3.90 -8.69
N GLY A 50 5.65 -3.19 -9.53
CA GLY A 50 5.66 -3.39 -10.98
C GLY A 50 7.03 -3.14 -11.59
N LEU A 51 7.70 -2.05 -11.20
CA LEU A 51 9.07 -1.75 -11.62
C LEU A 51 10.07 -2.82 -11.16
N TYR A 52 9.94 -3.31 -9.93
CA TYR A 52 10.75 -4.43 -9.44
C TYR A 52 10.50 -5.70 -10.27
N THR A 53 9.24 -6.04 -10.56
CA THR A 53 8.87 -7.21 -11.36
C THR A 53 9.47 -7.11 -12.77
N LEU A 54 9.37 -5.96 -13.43
CA LEU A 54 9.99 -5.75 -14.74
C LEU A 54 11.51 -5.96 -14.72
N GLN A 55 12.19 -5.45 -13.69
CA GLN A 55 13.63 -5.65 -13.52
C GLN A 55 13.97 -7.11 -13.25
N ASN A 56 13.19 -7.78 -12.41
CA ASN A 56 13.39 -9.18 -12.06
C ASN A 56 13.16 -10.11 -13.26
N THR A 57 12.12 -9.87 -14.06
CA THR A 57 11.86 -10.62 -15.30
C THR A 57 13.00 -10.45 -16.30
N LYS A 58 13.58 -9.25 -16.42
CA LYS A 58 14.78 -9.05 -17.26
C LYS A 58 15.96 -9.89 -16.78
N ARG A 59 16.22 -9.93 -15.48
CA ARG A 59 17.30 -10.77 -14.90
C ARG A 59 17.05 -12.26 -15.09
N GLN A 60 15.80 -12.70 -15.01
CA GLN A 60 15.42 -14.10 -15.26
C GLN A 60 15.68 -14.54 -16.71
N ALA A 61 15.76 -13.59 -17.66
CA ALA A 61 16.09 -13.86 -19.05
C ALA A 61 17.60 -13.94 -19.32
N GLU A 62 18.45 -13.64 -18.33
CA GLU A 62 19.91 -13.74 -18.45
C GLU A 62 20.38 -15.20 -18.33
N SER A 63 21.46 -15.57 -19.05
CA SER A 63 21.96 -16.96 -19.10
C SER A 63 22.40 -17.52 -17.74
N PHE A 64 22.68 -16.67 -16.75
CA PHE A 64 23.06 -17.08 -15.41
C PHE A 64 22.17 -16.36 -14.38
N TYR A 65 21.09 -17.03 -13.98
CA TYR A 65 20.14 -16.54 -13.00
C TYR A 65 20.05 -17.51 -11.83
N ILE A 66 20.22 -16.98 -10.62
CA ILE A 66 19.94 -17.67 -9.36
C ILE A 66 18.93 -16.81 -8.61
N GLU A 67 17.77 -17.38 -8.30
CA GLU A 67 16.72 -16.68 -7.55
C GLU A 67 17.13 -16.45 -6.09
N ASP A 68 16.91 -15.23 -5.61
CA ASP A 68 16.98 -14.91 -4.19
C ASP A 68 15.60 -15.10 -3.54
N THR A 69 15.42 -16.25 -2.88
CA THR A 69 14.16 -16.62 -2.23
C THR A 69 13.71 -15.63 -1.15
N ARG A 70 14.64 -14.87 -0.55
CA ARG A 70 14.31 -13.83 0.43
C ARG A 70 13.62 -12.65 -0.24
N GLN A 71 14.11 -12.24 -1.42
CA GLN A 71 13.49 -11.16 -2.18
C GLN A 71 12.09 -11.57 -2.68
N THR A 72 11.93 -12.83 -3.09
CA THR A 72 10.61 -13.38 -3.46
C THR A 72 9.64 -13.38 -2.28
N LEU A 73 10.10 -13.73 -1.07
CA LEU A 73 9.27 -13.66 0.13
C LEU A 73 8.85 -12.22 0.45
N VAL A 74 9.80 -11.28 0.46
CA VAL A 74 9.53 -9.85 0.72
C VAL A 74 8.55 -9.28 -0.31
N TYR A 75 8.73 -9.60 -1.60
CA TYR A 75 7.80 -9.21 -2.66
C TYR A 75 6.36 -9.65 -2.35
N ARG A 76 6.18 -10.92 -1.97
CA ARG A 76 4.84 -11.46 -1.64
C ARG A 76 4.23 -10.77 -0.42
N LEU A 77 5.03 -10.53 0.62
CA LEU A 77 4.58 -9.84 1.83
C LEU A 77 4.15 -8.40 1.53
N VAL A 78 4.94 -7.66 0.76
CA VAL A 78 4.60 -6.28 0.36
C VAL A 78 3.35 -6.25 -0.52
N MET A 79 3.21 -7.20 -1.45
CA MET A 79 2.02 -7.31 -2.30
C MET A 79 0.74 -7.59 -1.48
N ILE A 80 0.78 -8.59 -0.60
CA ILE A 80 -0.37 -8.98 0.23
C ILE A 80 -0.74 -7.84 1.18
N SER A 81 0.25 -7.28 1.89
CA SER A 81 0.01 -6.16 2.81
C SER A 81 -0.49 -4.91 2.08
N GLY A 82 0.08 -4.57 0.93
CA GLY A 82 -0.40 -3.47 0.09
C GLY A 82 -1.87 -3.63 -0.29
N PHE A 83 -2.28 -4.83 -0.71
CA PHE A 83 -3.69 -5.11 -1.02
C PHE A 83 -4.61 -4.92 0.20
N VAL A 84 -4.23 -5.49 1.36
CA VAL A 84 -5.00 -5.35 2.60
C VAL A 84 -5.14 -3.87 3.01
N LEU A 85 -4.06 -3.10 2.89
CA LEU A 85 -4.04 -1.68 3.23
C LEU A 85 -4.90 -0.83 2.29
N VAL A 86 -4.95 -1.15 1.00
CA VAL A 86 -5.87 -0.52 0.05
C VAL A 86 -7.32 -0.74 0.47
N VAL A 87 -7.68 -1.98 0.84
CA VAL A 87 -9.03 -2.31 1.29
C VAL A 87 -9.36 -1.58 2.59
N ALA A 88 -8.46 -1.60 3.57
CA ALA A 88 -8.65 -0.91 4.85
C ALA A 88 -8.87 0.60 4.65
N SER A 89 -8.03 1.24 3.82
CA SER A 89 -8.18 2.66 3.48
C SER A 89 -9.50 2.95 2.75
N ALA A 90 -9.94 2.06 1.86
CA ALA A 90 -11.21 2.20 1.15
C ALA A 90 -12.41 2.09 2.10
N VAL A 91 -12.34 1.22 3.11
CA VAL A 91 -13.36 1.13 4.17
C VAL A 91 -13.43 2.43 4.98
N GLU A 92 -12.28 3.01 5.34
CA GLU A 92 -12.25 4.31 6.02
C GLU A 92 -12.86 5.42 5.15
N ILE A 93 -12.49 5.49 3.88
CA ILE A 93 -13.10 6.43 2.91
C ILE A 93 -14.63 6.25 2.88
N ALA A 94 -15.11 5.01 2.81
CA ALA A 94 -16.54 4.71 2.81
C ALA A 94 -17.22 5.15 4.11
N PHE A 95 -16.58 4.99 5.27
CA PHE A 95 -17.12 5.50 6.53
C PHE A 95 -17.24 7.01 6.56
N TYR A 96 -16.23 7.73 6.04
CA TYR A 96 -16.29 9.19 5.94
C TYR A 96 -17.45 9.63 5.04
N VAL A 97 -17.50 9.11 3.81
CA VAL A 97 -18.54 9.44 2.84
C VAL A 97 -19.92 9.09 3.39
N GLY A 98 -20.08 7.90 3.97
CA GLY A 98 -21.36 7.45 4.54
C GLY A 98 -21.86 8.32 5.69
N LYS A 99 -20.97 8.83 6.54
CA LYS A 99 -21.36 9.69 7.67
C LYS A 99 -21.55 11.16 7.30
N VAL A 100 -20.80 11.66 6.32
CA VAL A 100 -20.87 13.08 5.91
C VAL A 100 -21.96 13.32 4.86
N MET A 101 -22.17 12.39 3.93
CA MET A 101 -23.17 12.53 2.86
C MET A 101 -24.52 11.89 3.20
N GLY A 102 -24.55 11.00 4.20
CA GLY A 102 -25.78 10.35 4.67
C GLY A 102 -26.47 11.06 5.84
N ALA A 103 -25.88 12.15 6.35
CA ALA A 103 -26.43 13.04 7.38
C ALA A 103 -27.04 14.29 6.74
#